data_AF-A0A259L6J1-F1
#
_entry.id   AF-A0A259L6J1-F1
#
_cell.length_a   1.000
_cell.length_b   1.000
_cell.length_c   1.000
_cell.angle_alpha   90.00
_cell.angle_beta   90.00
_cell.angle_gamma   90.00
#
_symmetry.space_group_name_H-M   'P 1'
#
loop_
_entity.id
_entity.type
_entity.pdbx_description
1 polymer ?
#
loop_
_entity_poly.entity_id
_entity_poly.type
_entity_poly.pdbx_seq_one_letter_code
_entity_poly.pdbx_strand_id
1 'polypeptide(L)'
;MGRAVLRAAEDALLMRVEAYDMLTCHSIKASVEGTVAEVAGTSQAALLWIAARKEPFAALADYAALKRERPAPDFMRSDNEEQEE
;
A
#
# COMPACT_ATOMS: atom_id res chain seq x y z
N MET A 1 12.07 -8.32 -19.12
CA MET A 1 12.70 -7.36 -18.19
C MET A 1 11.64 -6.39 -17.69
N GLY A 2 11.62 -6.08 -16.40
CA GLY A 2 10.69 -5.10 -15.83
C GLY A 2 11.43 -4.13 -14.91
N ARG A 3 10.81 -2.99 -14.61
CA ARG A 3 11.33 -1.98 -13.68
C ARG A 3 10.26 -1.58 -12.67
N ALA A 4 10.70 -1.27 -11.46
CA ALA A 4 9.87 -0.63 -10.44
C ALA A 4 10.36 0.81 -10.23
N VAL A 5 9.41 1.74 -10.10
CA VAL A 5 9.67 3.13 -9.75
C VAL A 5 8.90 3.44 -8.48
N LEU A 6 9.60 3.97 -7.48
CA LEU A 6 9.03 4.32 -6.18
C LEU A 6 8.85 5.83 -6.08
N ARG A 7 7.77 6.26 -5.42
CA ARG A 7 7.51 7.65 -5.09
C ARG A 7 6.93 7.75 -3.68
N ALA A 8 7.55 8.55 -2.83
CA ALA A 8 6.99 8.90 -1.54
C ALA A 8 5.83 9.90 -1.72
N ALA A 9 4.77 9.69 -0.95
CA ALA A 9 3.68 10.61 -0.69
C ALA A 9 3.54 10.78 0.84
N GLU A 10 2.76 11.78 1.27
CA GLU A 10 2.68 12.24 2.66
C GLU A 10 2.53 11.11 3.69
N ASP A 11 1.65 10.13 3.42
CA ASP A 11 1.40 8.97 4.30
C ASP A 11 1.61 7.61 3.59
N ALA A 12 2.22 7.59 2.40
CA ALA A 12 2.25 6.38 1.58
C ALA A 12 3.50 6.29 0.70
N LEU A 13 3.96 5.07 0.48
CA LEU A 13 4.94 4.77 -0.55
C LEU A 13 4.22 4.17 -1.77
N LEU A 14 4.30 4.86 -2.90
CA LEU A 14 3.71 4.41 -4.15
C LEU A 14 4.75 3.68 -4.97
N MET A 15 4.36 2.55 -5.55
CA MET A 15 5.19 1.83 -6.50
C MET A 15 4.46 1.71 -7.84
N ARG A 16 5.16 2.05 -8.92
CA ARG A 16 4.75 1.73 -10.29
C ARG A 16 5.66 0.64 -10.82
N VAL A 17 5.08 -0.47 -11.27
CA VAL A 17 5.79 -1.53 -11.97
C VAL A 17 5.50 -1.45 -13.46
N GLU A 18 6.55 -1.45 -14.26
CA GLU A 18 6.48 -1.53 -15.72
C GLU A 18 7.14 -2.83 -16.16
N ALA A 19 6.35 -3.74 -16.73
CA ALA A 19 6.80 -5.04 -17.20
C ALA A 19 6.09 -5.40 -18.52
N TYR A 20 6.75 -6.18 -19.37
CA TYR A 20 6.19 -6.64 -20.65
C TYR A 20 5.15 -7.75 -20.48
N ASP A 21 5.11 -8.40 -19.32
CA ASP A 21 4.22 -9.52 -19.01
C ASP A 21 3.82 -9.51 -17.53
N MET A 22 2.69 -10.18 -17.24
CA MET A 22 2.12 -10.25 -15.89
C MET A 22 2.98 -11.06 -14.91
N LEU A 23 3.71 -12.07 -15.39
CA LEU A 23 4.55 -12.91 -14.53
C LEU A 23 5.69 -12.09 -13.93
N THR A 24 6.38 -11.31 -14.77
CA THR A 24 7.42 -10.37 -14.36
C THR A 24 6.85 -9.31 -13.41
N CYS A 25 5.64 -8.80 -13.69
CA CYS A 25 4.96 -7.84 -12.81
C CYS A 25 4.73 -8.41 -11.40
N HIS A 26 4.20 -9.63 -11.32
CA HIS A 26 3.96 -10.32 -10.05
C HIS A 26 5.25 -10.69 -9.31
N SER A 27 6.31 -11.06 -10.04
CA SER A 27 7.61 -11.34 -9.44
C SER A 27 8.19 -10.10 -8.77
N ILE A 28 8.14 -8.93 -9.44
CA ILE A 28 8.59 -7.66 -8.86
C ILE A 28 7.75 -7.30 -7.63
N LYS A 29 6.43 -7.49 -7.69
CA LYS A 29 5.53 -7.28 -6.55
C LYS A 29 5.98 -8.10 -5.33
N ALA A 30 6.14 -9.42 -5.51
CA ALA A 30 6.48 -10.33 -4.42
C ALA A 30 7.83 -9.99 -3.78
N SER A 31 8.83 -9.62 -4.58
CA SER A 31 10.13 -9.17 -4.06
C SER A 31 9.99 -7.93 -3.19
N VAL A 32 9.17 -6.95 -3.59
CA VAL A 32 8.98 -5.72 -2.83
C VAL A 32 8.16 -5.97 -1.56
N GLU A 33 7.14 -6.83 -1.60
CA GLU A 33 6.41 -7.24 -0.39
C GLU A 33 7.35 -7.88 0.63
N GLY A 34 8.27 -8.74 0.18
CA GLY A 34 9.28 -9.36 1.04
C GLY A 34 10.20 -8.33 1.68
N THR A 35 10.77 -7.41 0.89
CA THR A 35 11.66 -6.35 1.41
C THR A 35 10.94 -5.41 2.39
N VAL A 36 9.70 -5.03 2.10
CA VAL A 36 8.92 -4.17 3.00
C VAL A 36 8.62 -4.89 4.32
N ALA A 37 8.25 -6.17 4.27
CA ALA A 37 8.01 -6.98 5.47
C ALA A 37 9.29 -7.08 6.33
N GLU A 38 10.43 -7.34 5.71
CA GLU A 38 11.73 -7.42 6.39
C GLU A 38 12.09 -6.11 7.09
N VAL A 39 11.97 -4.96 6.39
CA VAL A 39 12.26 -3.63 6.96
C VAL A 39 11.28 -3.25 8.06
N ALA A 40 10.00 -3.62 7.92
CA ALA A 40 8.98 -3.34 8.92
C ALA A 40 9.04 -4.30 10.13
N GLY A 41 9.88 -5.34 10.09
CA GLY A 41 9.92 -6.38 11.12
C GLY A 41 8.64 -7.21 11.20
N THR A 42 7.87 -7.30 10.10
CA THR A 42 6.65 -8.11 10.03
C THR A 42 6.90 -9.38 9.22
N SER A 43 6.15 -10.45 9.52
CA SER A 43 6.21 -11.70 8.74
C SER A 43 5.58 -11.53 7.34
N GLN A 44 4.70 -10.54 7.17
CA GLN A 44 4.05 -10.23 5.91
C GLN A 44 3.69 -8.74 5.84
N ALA A 45 3.87 -8.16 4.66
CA ALA A 45 3.35 -6.84 4.32
C ALA A 45 2.25 -7.00 3.26
N ALA A 46 1.07 -6.46 3.53
CA ALA A 46 -0.01 -6.41 2.55
C ALA A 46 0.07 -5.07 1.80
N LEU A 47 0.61 -5.10 0.58
CA LEU A 47 0.61 -3.93 -0.29
C LEU A 47 -0.74 -3.81 -1.00
N LEU A 48 -1.33 -2.62 -0.97
CA LEU A 48 -2.46 -2.33 -1.82
C LEU A 48 -1.98 -2.30 -3.29
N TRP A 49 -2.46 -3.26 -4.08
CA TRP A 49 -2.08 -3.38 -5.49
C TRP A 49 -3.20 -2.91 -6.40
N ILE A 50 -2.94 -1.89 -7.21
CA ILE A 50 -3.92 -1.31 -8.13
C ILE A 50 -3.42 -1.53 -9.56
N ALA A 51 -4.31 -1.93 -10.47
CA ALA A 51 -3.96 -2.14 -11.87
C ALA A 51 -3.43 -0.86 -12.51
N ALA A 52 -2.37 -0.98 -13.32
CA ALA A 52 -1.77 0.16 -13.99
C ALA A 52 -2.78 0.88 -14.90
N ARG A 53 -2.81 2.21 -14.83
CA ARG A 53 -3.62 3.07 -15.70
C ARG A 53 -2.74 3.72 -16.77
N LYS A 54 -3.39 4.27 -17.81
CA LYS A 54 -2.72 5.08 -18.85
C LYS A 54 -1.89 6.21 -18.24
N GLU A 55 -2.40 6.83 -17.18
CA GLU A 55 -1.74 7.90 -16.45
C GLU A 55 -0.98 7.34 -15.23
N PRO A 56 0.33 7.63 -15.11
CA PRO A 56 1.12 7.22 -13.95
C PRO A 56 0.54 7.81 -12.67
N PHE A 57 0.38 6.98 -11.64
CA PHE A 57 -0.11 7.39 -10.31
C PHE A 57 -1.55 7.94 -10.26
N ALA A 58 -2.35 7.83 -11.34
CA ALA A 58 -3.79 8.10 -11.28
C ALA A 58 -4.51 7.20 -10.25
N ALA A 59 -3.92 6.05 -9.92
CA ALA A 59 -4.31 5.16 -8.82
C ALA A 59 -4.24 5.82 -7.42
N LEU A 60 -3.68 7.03 -7.28
CA LEU A 60 -3.74 7.82 -6.05
C LEU A 60 -5.18 8.20 -5.67
N ALA A 61 -6.03 8.49 -6.66
CA ALA A 61 -7.44 8.78 -6.39
C ALA A 61 -8.15 7.53 -5.83
N ASP A 62 -7.80 6.35 -6.35
CA ASP A 62 -8.31 5.06 -5.87
C ASP A 62 -7.78 4.75 -4.46
N TYR A 63 -6.51 5.06 -4.15
CA TYR A 63 -5.98 4.97 -2.79
C TYR A 63 -6.70 5.92 -1.81
N ALA A 64 -6.96 7.17 -2.23
CA ALA A 64 -7.69 8.13 -1.41
C ALA A 64 -9.14 7.69 -1.16
N ALA A 65 -9.80 7.07 -2.15
CA ALA A 65 -11.12 6.46 -1.98
C ALA A 65 -11.09 5.29 -1.00
N LEU A 66 -10.12 4.38 -1.13
CA LEU A 66 -9.96 3.23 -0.23
C LEU A 66 -9.59 3.63 1.20
N LYS A 67 -8.82 4.71 1.41
CA LYS A 67 -8.53 5.26 2.75
C LYS A 67 -9.80 5.82 3.41
N ARG A 68 -10.72 6.41 2.62
CA ARG A 68 -12.01 6.93 3.13
C ARG A 68 -12.99 5.83 3.53
N GLU A 69 -12.93 4.68 2.87
CA GLU A 69 -13.83 3.54 3.13
C GLU A 69 -13.32 2.61 4.25
N ARG A 70 -12.06 2.71 4.66
CA ARG A 70 -11.59 1.98 5.84
C ARG A 70 -12.05 2.70 7.11
N PRO A 71 -12.89 2.08 7.97
CA PRO A 71 -13.04 2.58 9.33
C PRO A 71 -11.66 2.60 9.99
N ALA A 72 -11.42 3.61 10.83
CA ALA A 72 -10.20 3.67 11.62
C ALA A 72 -9.99 2.30 12.29
N PRO A 73 -8.78 1.74 12.25
CA PRO A 73 -8.55 0.46 12.89
C PRO A 73 -8.97 0.54 14.38
N ASP A 74 -9.68 -0.49 14.84
CA ASP A 74 -10.33 -0.53 16.17
C ASP A 74 -9.36 -0.31 17.36
N PHE A 75 -8.05 -0.36 17.14
CA PHE A 75 -7.05 -0.01 18.15
C PHE A 75 -6.93 1.50 18.46
N MET A 76 -7.64 2.38 17.74
CA MET A 76 -7.83 3.79 18.15
C MET A 76 -9.11 4.03 18.96
N ARG A 77 -9.93 3.00 19.22
CA ARG A 77 -11.00 3.06 20.21
C ARG A 77 -10.46 2.63 21.57
N SER A 78 -9.47 3.37 22.09
CA SER A 78 -9.15 3.28 23.51
C SER A 78 -10.10 4.20 24.25
N ASP A 79 -11.10 3.59 24.88
CA ASP A 79 -11.72 3.97 26.14
C ASP A 79 -11.69 5.46 26.49
N ASN A 80 -12.70 6.19 26.04
CA ASN A 80 -13.01 7.52 26.58
C ASN A 80 -14.35 7.48 27.33
N GLU A 81 -14.52 6.44 28.16
CA GLU A 81 -15.53 6.37 29.23
C GLU A 81 -14.81 6.43 30.59
N GLU A 82 -14.01 7.49 30.80
CA GLU A 82 -13.64 7.91 32.16
C GLU A 82 -14.82 8.67 32.76
N GLN A 83 -15.57 7.94 33.59
CA GLN A 83 -16.14 8.36 34.89
C GLN A 83 -16.51 9.84 35.03
N GLU A 84 -17.79 10.16 34.89
CA GLU A 84 -18.41 11.26 35.63
C GLU A 84 -19.06 10.66 36.89
N GLU A 85 -18.51 11.03 38.05
CA GLU A 85 -19.06 10.82 39.41
C GLU A 85 -20.40 11.54 39.62
#